data_AF-A0A921CPB5-F1
#
_entry.id   AF-A0A921CPB5-F1
#
_cell.length_a   1.000
_cell.length_b   1.000
_cell.length_c   1.000
_cell.angle_alpha   90.00
_cell.angle_beta   90.00
_cell.angle_gamma   90.00
#
_symmetry.space_group_name_H-M   'P 1'
#
loop_
_entity.id
_entity.type
_entity.pdbx_description
1 polymer ?
#
loop_
_entity_poly.entity_id
_entity_poly.type
_entity_poly.pdbx_seq_one_letter_code
_entity_poly.pdbx_strand_id
1 'polypeptide(L)'
;MNYNEIERLKYTLINLARQGCELKIPAYGIKGRILGVGFNPYWTNPGDSKINKLEFSIIDKNGMIFPVKFNNIMEYKILKNDAERSEDSKNISMDIALYTPGARDKESSKKIRLEFE
;
A
#
# COMPACT_ATOMS: atom_id res chain seq x y z
N MET A 1 -0.66 1.95 -13.52
CA MET A 1 -0.93 0.50 -13.32
C MET A 1 -1.97 0.03 -14.33
N ASN A 2 -2.03 -1.26 -14.61
CA ASN A 2 -3.15 -1.91 -15.31
C ASN A 2 -4.05 -2.68 -14.34
N TYR A 3 -5.17 -3.20 -14.83
CA TYR A 3 -6.13 -4.00 -14.06
C TYR A 3 -5.47 -5.13 -13.25
N ASN A 4 -4.62 -5.95 -13.87
CA ASN A 4 -3.98 -7.08 -13.21
C ASN A 4 -3.03 -6.64 -12.09
N GLU A 5 -2.30 -5.54 -12.31
CA GLU A 5 -1.42 -4.95 -11.30
C GLU A 5 -2.22 -4.43 -10.10
N ILE A 6 -3.37 -3.79 -10.33
CA ILE A 6 -4.25 -3.30 -9.26
C ILE A 6 -4.79 -4.46 -8.44
N GLU A 7 -5.32 -5.50 -9.09
CA GLU A 7 -5.85 -6.70 -8.41
C GLU A 7 -4.75 -7.42 -7.62
N ARG A 8 -3.54 -7.55 -8.20
CA ARG A 8 -2.40 -8.15 -7.50
C ARG A 8 -1.99 -7.37 -6.26
N LEU A 9 -1.95 -6.04 -6.35
CA LEU A 9 -1.65 -5.17 -5.20
C LEU A 9 -2.72 -5.32 -4.11
N LYS A 10 -4.00 -5.28 -4.48
CA LYS A 10 -5.12 -5.48 -3.54
C LYS A 10 -5.01 -6.81 -2.82
N TYR A 11 -4.83 -7.90 -3.57
CA TYR A 11 -4.71 -9.25 -3.01
C TYR A 11 -3.51 -9.36 -2.05
N THR A 12 -2.35 -8.83 -2.45
CA THR A 12 -1.15 -8.82 -1.61
C THR A 12 -1.39 -8.10 -0.28
N LEU A 13 -1.97 -6.90 -0.31
CA LEU A 13 -2.22 -6.10 0.89
C LEU A 13 -3.30 -6.72 1.79
N ILE A 14 -4.35 -7.31 1.21
CA ILE A 14 -5.38 -8.05 1.98
C ILE A 14 -4.75 -9.25 2.68
N ASN A 15 -3.86 -9.99 2.01
CA ASN A 15 -3.18 -11.13 2.62
C ASN A 15 -2.26 -10.72 3.77
N LEU A 16 -1.47 -9.66 3.62
CA LEU A 16 -0.64 -9.11 4.70
C LEU A 16 -1.49 -8.69 5.91
N ALA A 17 -2.63 -8.06 5.67
CA ALA A 17 -3.56 -7.69 6.73
C ALA A 17 -4.18 -8.91 7.43
N ARG A 18 -4.58 -9.93 6.65
CA ARG A 18 -5.13 -11.20 7.18
C ARG A 18 -4.11 -11.95 8.04
N GLN A 19 -2.83 -11.85 7.71
CA GLN A 19 -1.74 -12.44 8.50
C GLN A 19 -1.41 -11.62 9.75
N GLY A 20 -1.97 -10.41 9.89
CA GLY A 20 -1.70 -9.52 11.01
C GLY A 20 -0.27 -8.98 11.00
N CYS A 21 0.31 -8.75 9.81
CA CYS A 21 1.63 -8.15 9.67
C CYS A 21 1.69 -6.75 10.31
N GLU A 22 2.87 -6.38 10.76
CA GLU A 22 3.21 -5.04 11.18
C GLU A 22 3.56 -4.20 9.95
N LEU A 23 2.96 -3.01 9.85
CA LEU A 23 3.26 -2.03 8.81
C LEU A 23 4.07 -0.89 9.39
N LYS A 24 5.18 -0.59 8.72
CA LYS A 24 6.01 0.58 8.95
C LYS A 24 6.01 1.47 7.72
N ILE A 25 5.82 2.77 7.96
CA ILE A 25 5.81 3.82 6.93
C ILE A 25 6.79 4.90 7.39
N PRO A 26 8.09 4.77 7.05
CA PRO A 26 9.16 5.62 7.59
C PRO A 26 8.92 7.11 7.37
N ALA A 27 8.40 7.49 6.20
CA ALA A 27 8.13 8.88 5.83
C ALA A 27 7.13 9.59 6.77
N TYR A 28 6.34 8.85 7.54
CA TYR A 28 5.34 9.37 8.46
C TYR A 28 5.59 8.97 9.92
N GLY A 29 6.69 8.27 10.23
CA GLY A 29 6.96 7.77 11.57
C GLY A 29 5.91 6.77 12.08
N ILE A 30 5.19 6.10 11.18
CA ILE A 30 4.11 5.18 11.52
C ILE A 30 4.67 3.77 11.64
N LYS A 31 4.27 3.06 12.69
CA LYS A 31 4.58 1.67 12.93
C LYS A 31 3.46 1.01 13.74
N GLY A 32 2.91 -0.11 13.27
CA GLY A 32 1.89 -0.86 14.01
C GLY A 32 1.25 -1.98 13.19
N ARG A 33 0.45 -2.82 13.86
CA ARG A 33 -0.19 -3.98 13.22
C ARG A 33 -1.34 -3.55 12.31
N ILE A 34 -1.44 -4.14 11.13
CA ILE A 34 -2.56 -3.91 10.23
C ILE A 34 -3.79 -4.65 10.76
N LEU A 35 -4.90 -3.93 10.94
CA LEU A 35 -6.21 -4.51 11.27
C LEU A 35 -7.09 -4.66 10.02
N GLY A 36 -6.88 -3.84 9.00
CA GLY A 36 -7.65 -3.88 7.78
C GLY A 36 -7.10 -2.96 6.70
N VAL A 37 -7.49 -3.24 5.46
CA VAL A 37 -7.12 -2.46 4.27
C VAL A 37 -8.38 -2.14 3.48
N GLY A 38 -8.52 -0.89 3.07
CA GLY A 38 -9.62 -0.39 2.25
C GLY A 38 -9.13 0.18 0.92
N PHE A 39 -9.91 -0.01 -0.14
CA PHE A 39 -9.60 0.45 -1.49
C PHE A 39 -10.76 1.23 -2.10
N ASN A 40 -10.44 2.25 -2.90
CA ASN A 40 -11.35 2.87 -3.85
C ASN A 40 -10.67 2.93 -5.23
N PRO A 41 -11.24 2.33 -6.29
CA PRO A 41 -12.49 1.56 -6.27
C PRO A 41 -12.31 0.22 -5.54
N TYR A 42 -13.39 -0.29 -4.93
CA TYR A 42 -13.38 -1.61 -4.31
C TYR A 42 -13.31 -2.70 -5.40
N TRP A 43 -14.22 -2.63 -6.38
CA TRP A 43 -14.20 -3.47 -7.58
C TRP A 43 -13.35 -2.81 -8.68
N THR A 44 -12.32 -3.50 -9.15
CA THR A 44 -11.50 -3.00 -10.26
C THR A 44 -12.18 -3.30 -11.59
N ASN A 45 -12.18 -2.34 -12.50
CA ASN A 45 -12.61 -2.49 -13.89
C ASN A 45 -11.40 -2.54 -14.82
N PRO A 46 -11.51 -3.14 -16.02
CA PRO A 46 -10.41 -3.18 -16.99
C PRO A 46 -9.86 -1.79 -17.40
N GLY A 47 -10.69 -0.74 -17.31
CA GLY A 47 -10.28 0.64 -17.59
C GLY A 47 -9.59 1.36 -16.43
N ASP A 48 -9.52 0.74 -15.24
CA ASP A 48 -8.85 1.34 -14.10
C ASP A 48 -7.33 1.33 -14.31
N SER A 49 -6.72 2.49 -14.13
CA SER A 49 -5.27 2.69 -14.27
C SER A 49 -4.59 3.12 -12.96
N LYS A 50 -5.38 3.32 -11.91
CA LYS A 50 -4.96 3.82 -10.61
C LYS A 50 -5.87 3.32 -9.49
N ILE A 51 -5.37 3.38 -8.27
CA ILE A 51 -6.20 3.28 -7.05
C ILE A 51 -6.41 4.72 -6.56
N ASN A 52 -7.67 5.16 -6.50
CA ASN A 52 -8.01 6.51 -6.04
C ASN A 52 -7.69 6.69 -4.56
N LYS A 53 -7.95 5.67 -3.74
CA LYS A 53 -7.69 5.68 -2.31
C LYS A 53 -7.26 4.31 -1.80
N LEU A 54 -6.17 4.27 -1.04
CA LEU A 54 -5.74 3.14 -0.22
C LEU A 54 -5.76 3.59 1.24
N GLU A 55 -6.42 2.82 2.10
CA GLU A 55 -6.53 3.10 3.53
C GLU A 55 -6.08 1.90 4.35
N PHE A 56 -5.25 2.13 5.36
CA PHE A 56 -4.87 1.12 6.36
C PHE A 56 -5.46 1.52 7.70
N SER A 57 -6.10 0.57 8.38
CA SER A 57 -6.40 0.70 9.80
C SER A 57 -5.27 0.05 10.59
N ILE A 58 -4.53 0.83 11.37
CA ILE A 58 -3.33 0.39 12.07
C ILE A 58 -3.57 0.51 13.57
N ILE A 59 -3.12 -0.48 14.34
CA ILE A 59 -3.04 -0.41 15.80
C ILE A 59 -1.58 -0.27 16.24
N ASP A 60 -1.26 0.77 17.02
CA ASP A 60 0.08 0.92 17.59
C ASP A 60 0.31 0.02 18.81
N LYS A 61 1.53 0.04 19.33
CA LYS A 61 1.93 -0.66 20.56
C LYS A 61 1.17 -0.22 21.82
N ASN A 62 0.53 0.95 21.81
CA ASN A 62 -0.25 1.47 22.92
C ASN A 62 -1.73 1.07 22.81
N GLY A 63 -2.11 0.33 21.75
CA GLY A 63 -3.49 -0.06 21.48
C GLY A 63 -4.32 1.03 20.79
N MET A 64 -3.70 2.14 20.37
CA MET A 64 -4.39 3.21 19.64
C MET A 64 -4.60 2.79 18.18
N ILE A 65 -5.85 2.83 17.73
CA ILE A 65 -6.22 2.54 16.33
C ILE A 65 -6.31 3.86 15.57
N PHE A 66 -5.62 3.96 14.44
CA PHE A 66 -5.67 5.14 13.57
C PHE A 66 -5.60 4.76 12.08
N PRO A 67 -6.27 5.53 11.22
CA PRO A 67 -6.24 5.30 9.78
C PRO A 67 -5.06 6.00 9.10
N VAL A 68 -4.48 5.35 8.10
CA VAL A 68 -3.48 5.95 7.20
C VAL A 68 -4.00 5.92 5.78
N LYS A 69 -3.97 7.07 5.09
CA LYS A 69 -4.63 7.23 3.78
C LYS A 69 -3.64 7.69 2.73
N PHE A 70 -3.69 7.03 1.59
CA PHE A 70 -2.97 7.39 0.38
C PHE A 70 -3.97 7.62 -0.75
N ASN A 71 -3.78 8.71 -1.50
CA ASN A 71 -4.65 9.05 -2.61
C ASN A 71 -3.87 9.01 -3.92
N ASN A 72 -4.57 8.67 -5.01
CA ASN A 72 -4.04 8.63 -6.37
C ASN A 72 -2.76 7.79 -6.50
N ILE A 73 -2.82 6.52 -6.09
CA ILE A 73 -1.73 5.57 -6.31
C ILE A 73 -1.69 5.22 -7.80
N MET A 74 -0.59 5.57 -8.47
CA MET A 74 -0.41 5.41 -9.92
C MET A 74 0.46 4.20 -10.28
N GLU A 75 1.33 3.81 -9.35
CA GLU A 75 2.31 2.74 -9.52
C GLU A 75 2.68 2.15 -8.15
N TYR A 76 3.12 0.89 -8.14
CA TYR A 76 3.83 0.30 -7.03
C TYR A 76 4.98 -0.56 -7.52
N LYS A 77 6.02 -0.71 -6.69
CA LYS A 77 7.16 -1.57 -6.98
C LYS A 77 7.51 -2.37 -5.73
N ILE A 78 7.51 -3.71 -5.85
CA ILE A 78 8.03 -4.60 -4.81
C ILE A 78 9.55 -4.59 -4.90
N LEU A 79 10.21 -4.42 -3.76
CA LEU A 79 11.66 -4.22 -3.65
C LEU A 79 12.33 -5.34 -2.90
N LYS A 80 11.64 -5.90 -1.90
CA LYS A 80 12.03 -7.11 -1.20
C LYS A 80 10.78 -7.95 -0.96
N ASN A 81 10.94 -9.24 -1.16
CA ASN A 81 9.93 -10.27 -0.92
C ASN A 81 10.69 -11.50 -0.44
N ASP A 82 10.29 -12.07 0.70
CA ASP A 82 10.95 -13.26 1.26
C ASP A 82 10.38 -14.59 0.74
N ALA A 83 9.33 -14.54 -0.09
CA ALA A 83 8.69 -15.70 -0.71
C ALA A 83 8.81 -15.69 -2.24
N GLU A 84 8.56 -16.84 -2.88
CA GLU A 84 8.49 -16.94 -4.35
C GLU A 84 7.34 -16.11 -4.92
N ARG A 85 6.23 -16.01 -4.19
CA ARG A 85 5.08 -15.15 -4.53
C ARG A 85 4.88 -14.08 -3.47
N SER A 86 4.50 -12.88 -3.89
CA SER A 86 4.28 -11.75 -2.98
C SER A 86 3.10 -11.97 -2.03
N GLU A 87 2.16 -12.82 -2.41
CA GLU A 87 0.98 -13.15 -1.59
C GLU A 87 1.28 -14.05 -0.39
N ASP A 88 2.41 -14.76 -0.41
CA ASP A 88 2.82 -15.72 0.62
C ASP A 88 3.89 -15.14 1.57
N SER A 89 4.35 -13.92 1.28
CA SER A 89 5.42 -13.28 2.02
C SER A 89 4.91 -12.61 3.30
N LYS A 90 5.68 -12.76 4.38
CA LYS A 90 5.48 -12.02 5.63
C LYS A 90 6.32 -10.76 5.68
N ASN A 91 7.44 -10.75 4.96
CA ASN A 91 8.34 -9.61 4.86
C ASN A 91 8.34 -9.02 3.45
N ILE A 92 7.53 -7.98 3.25
CA ILE A 92 7.44 -7.26 1.97
C ILE A 92 7.91 -5.82 2.16
N SER A 93 8.78 -5.36 1.26
CA SER A 93 9.06 -3.95 1.11
C SER A 93 8.59 -3.49 -0.26
N MET A 94 7.77 -2.45 -0.30
CA MET A 94 7.31 -1.87 -1.56
C MET A 94 7.31 -0.35 -1.54
N ASP A 95 7.54 0.24 -2.70
CA ASP A 95 7.28 1.65 -2.95
C ASP A 95 5.91 1.80 -3.63
N ILE A 96 5.11 2.77 -3.19
CA ILE A 96 3.95 3.27 -3.92
C ILE A 96 4.24 4.66 -4.45
N ALA A 97 3.85 4.95 -5.69
CA ALA A 97 3.97 6.27 -6.30
C ALA A 97 2.60 6.96 -6.30
N LEU A 98 2.53 8.13 -5.66
CA LEU A 98 1.32 8.94 -5.55
C LEU A 98 1.38 10.13 -6.51
N TYR A 99 0.32 10.34 -7.29
CA TYR A 99 0.22 11.57 -8.08
C TYR A 99 0.03 12.80 -7.18
N THR A 100 0.89 13.81 -7.37
CA THR A 100 0.80 15.08 -6.64
C THR A 100 0.60 16.23 -7.64
N PRO A 101 -0.64 16.76 -7.77
CA PRO A 101 -0.88 17.88 -8.68
C PRO A 101 -0.04 19.11 -8.29
N GLY A 102 0.69 19.70 -9.24
CA GLY A 102 1.42 20.95 -9.03
C GLY A 102 2.91 20.83 -8.68
N ALA A 103 3.49 19.63 -8.66
CA ALA A 103 4.95 19.47 -8.62
C ALA A 103 5.57 20.00 -9.93
N ARG A 104 6.50 20.96 -9.83
CA ARG A 104 7.02 21.76 -10.95
C ARG A 104 8.06 21.07 -11.84
N ASP A 105 8.36 19.80 -11.63
CA ASP A 105 9.40 19.08 -12.39
C ASP A 105 9.00 17.63 -12.70
N LYS A 106 9.80 16.97 -13.56
CA LYS A 106 9.67 15.58 -14.07
C LYS A 106 9.40 14.48 -13.02
N GLU A 107 9.37 14.80 -11.73
CA GLU A 107 8.88 13.95 -10.65
C GLU A 107 7.51 14.44 -10.17
N SER A 108 6.48 14.27 -11.00
CA SER A 108 5.07 14.53 -10.63
C SER A 108 4.49 13.50 -9.63
N SER A 109 5.36 12.69 -9.03
CA SER A 109 4.98 11.57 -8.16
C SER A 109 5.77 11.56 -6.85
N LYS A 110 5.04 11.52 -5.74
CA LYS A 110 5.63 11.29 -4.41
C LYS A 110 5.73 9.78 -4.19
N LYS A 111 6.94 9.26 -4.04
CA LYS A 111 7.16 7.85 -3.68
C LYS A 111 7.11 7.67 -2.16
N ILE A 112 6.42 6.63 -1.70
CA ILE A 112 6.31 6.29 -0.29
C ILE A 112 6.66 4.82 -0.10
N ARG A 113 7.56 4.57 0.85
CA ARG A 113 7.96 3.23 1.28
C ARG A 113 6.97 2.66 2.28
N LEU A 114 6.51 1.44 2.00
CA LEU A 114 5.78 0.57 2.91
C LEU A 114 6.67 -0.64 3.23
N GLU A 115 6.82 -0.93 4.51
CA GLU A 115 7.58 -2.08 5.04
C GLU A 115 6.62 -2.93 5.86
N PHE A 116 6.48 -4.19 5.49
CA PHE A 116 5.63 -5.18 6.15
C PHE A 116 6.52 -6.24 6.78
N GLU A 117 6.30 -6.55 8.06
CA GLU A 117 7.06 -7.50 8.90
C GLU A 117 6.15 -8.38 9.77
#